data_AF-A0A8T6S0L4-F1
#
_entry.id   AF-A0A8T6S0L4-F1
#
_cell.length_a   1.000
_cell.length_b   1.000
_cell.length_c   1.000
_cell.angle_alpha   90.00
_cell.angle_beta   90.00
_cell.angle_gamma   90.00
#
_symmetry.space_group_name_H-M   'P 1'
#
loop_
_entity.id
_entity.type
_entity.pdbx_description
1 polymer ?
#
loop_
_entity_poly.entity_id
_entity_poly.type
_entity_poly.pdbx_seq_one_letter_code
_entity_poly.pdbx_strand_id
1 'polypeptide(L)'
;MAKHKFALFLGCNAPVRTLNYDLATRSVLKKLDVEVVDQDEFACCGYPLESADHDTAITMGARNLAVAEREGLDILAICSACSGSLLRTRSMLLE
;
A
#
# COMPACT_ATOMS: atom_id res chain seq x y z
N MET A 1 -16.17 12.38 -13.20
CA MET A 1 -15.01 12.67 -12.32
C MET A 1 -15.01 11.56 -11.30
N ALA A 2 -13.94 10.77 -11.21
CA ALA A 2 -13.87 9.64 -10.29
C ALA A 2 -14.10 10.13 -8.86
N LYS A 3 -15.03 9.49 -8.15
CA LYS A 3 -15.47 9.94 -6.82
C LYS A 3 -14.41 9.72 -5.75
N HIS A 4 -13.45 8.82 -6.00
CA HIS A 4 -12.37 8.45 -5.08
C HIS A 4 -11.08 8.17 -5.85
N LYS A 5 -9.94 8.65 -5.35
CA LYS A 5 -8.60 8.48 -5.91
C LYS A 5 -7.64 7.98 -4.84
N PHE A 6 -6.87 6.92 -5.13
CA PHE A 6 -5.96 6.29 -4.17
C PHE A 6 -4.57 6.03 -4.78
N ALA A 7 -3.55 5.98 -3.93
CA ALA A 7 -2.24 5.43 -4.28
C ALA A 7 -2.28 3.90 -4.15
N LEU A 8 -2.08 3.18 -5.25
CA LEU A 8 -2.16 1.72 -5.28
C LEU A 8 -0.87 1.10 -4.76
N PHE A 9 -0.97 0.37 -3.66
CA PHE A 9 0.14 -0.35 -3.08
C PHE A 9 0.10 -1.82 -3.50
N LEU A 10 0.92 -2.17 -4.50
CA LEU A 10 1.02 -3.52 -5.05
C LEU A 10 1.79 -4.49 -4.12
N GLY A 11 2.61 -3.96 -3.22
CA GLY A 11 3.53 -4.77 -2.43
C GLY A 11 4.57 -5.48 -3.31
N CYS A 12 5.10 -6.60 -2.81
CA CYS A 12 6.20 -7.30 -3.49
C CYS A 12 5.73 -8.45 -4.42
N ASN A 13 4.70 -9.21 -4.06
CA ASN A 13 4.30 -10.42 -4.79
C ASN A 13 3.38 -10.15 -5.98
N ALA A 14 2.43 -9.20 -5.86
CA ALA A 14 1.48 -8.90 -6.94
C ALA A 14 2.17 -8.57 -8.28
N PRO A 15 3.18 -7.70 -8.35
CA PRO A 15 3.77 -7.33 -9.64
C PRO A 15 4.62 -8.44 -10.27
N VAL A 16 5.15 -9.40 -9.48
CA VAL A 16 6.17 -10.36 -9.96
C VAL A 16 5.74 -11.83 -9.94
N ARG A 17 4.75 -12.20 -9.13
CA ARG A 17 4.32 -13.61 -8.93
C ARG A 17 2.83 -13.79 -9.19
N THR A 18 2.01 -12.81 -8.84
CA THR A 18 0.55 -12.91 -8.89
C THR A 18 -0.07 -11.70 -9.59
N LEU A 19 0.38 -11.44 -10.82
CA LEU A 19 -0.04 -10.29 -11.64
C LEU A 19 -1.56 -10.23 -11.84
N ASN A 20 -2.23 -11.38 -11.81
CA ASN A 20 -3.68 -11.46 -11.87
C ASN A 20 -4.40 -10.66 -10.76
N TYR A 21 -3.78 -10.47 -9.59
CA TYR A 21 -4.35 -9.64 -8.52
C TYR A 21 -4.39 -8.16 -8.89
N ASP A 22 -3.32 -7.63 -9.48
CA ASP A 22 -3.27 -6.24 -9.94
C ASP A 22 -4.28 -6.01 -11.07
N LEU A 23 -4.24 -6.87 -12.10
CA LEU A 23 -5.15 -6.77 -13.25
C LEU A 23 -6.62 -6.88 -12.84
N ALA A 24 -6.97 -7.80 -11.95
CA ALA A 24 -8.32 -7.94 -11.43
C ALA A 24 -8.73 -6.72 -10.60
N THR A 25 -7.86 -6.23 -9.71
CA THR A 25 -8.13 -5.03 -8.90
C THR A 25 -8.44 -3.84 -9.78
N ARG A 26 -7.57 -3.50 -10.75
CA ARG A 26 -7.78 -2.35 -11.65
C ARG A 26 -9.06 -2.50 -12.47
N SER A 27 -9.36 -3.71 -12.93
CA SER A 27 -10.58 -3.99 -13.69
C SER A 27 -11.85 -3.77 -12.86
N VAL A 28 -11.84 -4.14 -11.58
CA VAL A 28 -12.96 -3.93 -10.65
C VAL A 28 -13.08 -2.46 -10.28
N LEU A 29 -11.98 -1.80 -9.89
CA LEU A 29 -11.98 -0.39 -9.50
C LEU A 29 -12.46 0.54 -10.64
N LYS A 30 -12.08 0.25 -11.88
CA LYS A 30 -12.60 0.96 -13.06
C LYS A 30 -14.12 0.88 -13.18
N LYS A 31 -14.73 -0.28 -12.89
CA LYS A 31 -16.20 -0.44 -12.91
C LYS A 31 -16.89 0.30 -11.77
N LEU A 32 -16.17 0.56 -10.68
CA LEU A 32 -16.64 1.28 -9.50
C LEU A 32 -16.35 2.79 -9.56
N ASP A 33 -15.80 3.30 -10.67
CA ASP A 33 -15.39 4.69 -10.83
C ASP A 33 -14.40 5.17 -9.75
N VAL A 34 -13.48 4.26 -9.37
CA VAL A 34 -12.36 4.53 -8.45
C VAL A 34 -11.07 4.67 -9.27
N GLU A 35 -10.39 5.80 -9.12
CA GLU A 35 -9.09 6.05 -9.74
C GLU A 35 -7.98 5.53 -8.83
N VAL A 36 -6.97 4.91 -9.44
CA VAL A 36 -5.75 4.49 -8.76
C VAL A 36 -4.54 4.99 -9.51
N VAL A 37 -3.53 5.43 -8.76
CA VAL A 37 -2.23 5.84 -9.30
C VAL A 37 -1.14 4.93 -8.78
N ASP A 38 -0.17 4.64 -9.64
CA ASP A 38 1.04 3.91 -9.28
C ASP A 38 2.04 4.85 -8.62
N GLN A 39 2.83 4.31 -7.69
CA GLN A 39 3.88 5.04 -6.99
C GLN A 39 5.18 4.24 -6.96
N ASP A 40 6.16 4.72 -7.72
CA ASP A 40 7.47 4.08 -7.88
C ASP A 40 8.33 4.15 -6.61
N GLU A 41 8.03 5.10 -5.72
CA GLU A 41 8.76 5.27 -4.47
C GLU A 41 8.32 4.30 -3.37
N PHE A 42 7.26 3.52 -3.57
CA PHE A 42 6.83 2.51 -2.62
C PHE A 42 7.86 1.39 -2.48
N ALA A 43 8.11 1.02 -1.23
CA ALA A 43 8.98 -0.06 -0.83
C ALA A 43 8.18 -1.19 -0.17
N CYS A 44 8.87 -2.22 0.33
CA CYS A 44 8.22 -3.27 1.10
C CYS A 44 7.49 -2.71 2.33
N CYS A 45 6.35 -3.31 2.68
CA CYS A 45 5.49 -2.89 3.79
C CYS A 45 6.03 -3.19 5.19
N GLY A 46 7.17 -3.90 5.31
CA GLY A 46 7.76 -4.30 6.60
C GLY A 46 7.41 -5.72 7.06
N TYR A 47 6.41 -6.38 6.47
CA TYR A 47 6.12 -7.79 6.74
C TYR A 47 7.01 -8.73 5.91
N PRO A 48 7.61 -9.81 6.47
CA PRO A 48 7.53 -10.25 7.87
C PRO A 48 8.69 -9.75 8.77
N LEU A 49 9.47 -8.76 8.32
CA LEU A 49 10.66 -8.24 9.00
C LEU A 49 10.39 -7.78 10.43
N GLU A 50 9.17 -7.32 10.72
CA GLU A 50 8.70 -6.90 12.06
C GLU A 50 9.08 -7.89 13.18
N SER A 51 9.11 -9.20 12.88
CA SER A 51 9.49 -10.25 13.83
C SER A 51 10.99 -10.33 14.16
N ALA A 52 11.85 -9.81 13.28
CA ALA A 52 13.30 -9.80 13.44
C ALA A 52 13.82 -8.42 13.85
N ASP A 53 13.24 -7.37 13.28
CA ASP A 53 13.58 -5.98 13.55
C ASP A 53 12.33 -5.11 13.44
N HIS A 54 11.80 -4.73 14.60
CA HIS A 54 10.57 -3.96 14.71
C HIS A 54 10.74 -2.54 14.19
N ASP A 55 11.78 -1.83 14.62
CA ASP A 55 12.01 -0.43 14.28
C ASP A 55 12.25 -0.26 12.77
N THR A 56 12.99 -1.18 12.16
CA THR A 56 13.19 -1.17 10.71
C THR A 56 11.87 -1.43 9.97
N ALA A 57 11.05 -2.39 10.42
CA ALA A 57 9.77 -2.67 9.78
C ALA A 57 8.80 -1.48 9.85
N ILE A 58 8.72 -0.81 11.00
CA ILE A 58 7.92 0.40 11.19
C ILE A 58 8.46 1.55 10.32
N THR A 59 9.78 1.73 10.26
CA THR A 59 10.40 2.75 9.40
C THR A 59 10.06 2.54 7.91
N MET A 60 10.06 1.28 7.45
CA MET A 60 9.66 0.94 6.08
C MET A 60 8.17 1.24 5.82
N GLY A 61 7.28 0.91 6.76
CA GLY A 61 5.88 1.28 6.68
C GLY A 61 5.67 2.79 6.66
N ALA A 62 6.38 3.51 7.53
CA ALA A 62 6.30 4.97 7.68
C ALA A 62 6.73 5.69 6.39
N ARG A 63 7.80 5.22 5.73
CA ARG A 63 8.20 5.73 4.42
C ARG A 63 7.05 5.66 3.41
N ASN A 64 6.36 4.52 3.32
CA ASN A 64 5.27 4.35 2.36
C ASN A 64 4.09 5.28 2.68
N LEU A 65 3.76 5.43 3.96
CA LEU A 65 2.72 6.38 4.41
C LEU A 65 3.10 7.82 4.05
N ALA A 66 4.34 8.23 4.28
CA ALA A 66 4.83 9.56 3.96
C ALA A 66 4.85 9.85 2.44
N VAL A 67 5.13 8.83 1.61
CA VAL A 67 5.02 8.95 0.14
C VAL A 67 3.58 9.27 -0.26
N ALA A 68 2.61 8.52 0.25
CA ALA A 68 1.20 8.74 -0.08
C ALA A 68 0.67 10.07 0.48
N GLU A 69 1.08 10.44 1.71
CA GLU A 69 0.73 11.70 2.35
C GLU A 69 1.25 12.91 1.56
N ARG A 70 2.48 12.84 1.02
CA ARG A 70 3.05 13.89 0.17
C ARG A 70 2.20 14.16 -1.09
N GLU A 71 1.50 13.14 -1.58
CA GLU A 71 0.61 13.26 -2.73
C GLU A 71 -0.83 13.62 -2.36
N GLY A 72 -1.14 13.70 -1.05
CA GLY A 72 -2.49 13.91 -0.55
C GLY A 72 -3.43 12.74 -0.88
N LEU A 73 -2.91 11.52 -0.98
CA LEU A 73 -3.65 10.32 -1.34
C LEU A 73 -3.65 9.30 -0.20
N ASP A 74 -4.79 8.62 -0.02
CA ASP A 74 -4.85 7.43 0.81
C ASP A 74 -4.25 6.22 0.08
N ILE A 75 -3.68 5.29 0.84
CA ILE A 75 -3.13 4.04 0.31
C ILE A 75 -4.23 2.98 0.16
N LEU A 76 -4.32 2.37 -1.02
CA LEU A 76 -5.09 1.17 -1.27
C LEU A 76 -4.14 -0.03 -1.45
N ALA A 77 -4.06 -0.89 -0.44
CA ALA A 77 -3.26 -2.11 -0.49
C ALA A 77 -4.13 -3.33 -0.88
N ILE A 78 -3.64 -4.15 -1.81
CA ILE A 78 -4.35 -5.31 -2.37
C ILE A 78 -3.97 -6.65 -1.70
N CYS A 79 -3.18 -6.59 -0.63
CA CYS A 79 -2.68 -7.75 0.11
C CYS A 79 -2.96 -7.54 1.61
N SER A 80 -3.59 -8.53 2.26
CA SER A 80 -3.93 -8.46 3.69
C SER A 80 -2.72 -8.21 4.59
N ALA A 81 -1.56 -8.81 4.28
CA ALA A 81 -0.33 -8.58 5.04
C ALA A 81 0.16 -7.13 4.89
N CYS A 82 0.10 -6.58 3.68
CA CYS A 82 0.47 -5.18 3.43
C CYS A 82 -0.48 -4.22 4.15
N SER A 83 -1.80 -4.44 4.02
CA SER A 83 -2.81 -3.63 4.72
C SER A 83 -2.62 -3.68 6.23
N GLY A 84 -2.39 -4.86 6.81
CA GLY A 84 -2.16 -5.01 8.24
C GLY A 84 -0.89 -4.32 8.73
N SER A 85 0.23 -4.47 8.00
CA SER A 85 1.50 -3.84 8.35
C SER A 85 1.45 -2.32 8.30
N LEU A 86 0.88 -1.77 7.22
CA LEU A 86 0.73 -0.32 7.05
C LEU A 86 -0.26 0.28 8.05
N LEU A 87 -1.36 -0.42 8.35
CA LEU A 87 -2.34 0.05 9.34
C LEU A 87 -1.73 0.06 10.75
N ARG A 88 -0.99 -0.99 11.14
CA ARG A 88 -0.27 -1.01 12.42
C ARG A 88 0.73 0.14 12.52
N THR A 89 1.54 0.32 11.47
CA THR A 89 2.50 1.43 11.40
C THR A 89 1.79 2.78 11.57
N ARG A 90 0.67 2.99 10.87
CA ARG A 90 -0.13 4.21 11.00
C ARG A 90 -0.65 4.42 12.42
N SER A 91 -1.15 3.37 13.07
CA SER A 91 -1.62 3.46 14.46
C SER A 91 -0.48 3.88 15.40
N MET A 92 0.70 3.29 15.27
CA MET A 92 1.85 3.61 16.13
C MET A 92 2.41 5.02 15.92
N LEU A 93 2.23 5.63 14.75
CA LEU A 93 2.68 6.99 14.46
C LEU A 93 1.70 8.08 14.88
N LEU A 94 0.42 7.73 15.10
CA LEU A 94 -0.64 8.66 15.45
C LEU A 94 -1.05 8.60 16.93
N GLU A 95 -0.45 7.68 17.69
CA GLU A 95 -0.44 7.67 19.16
C GLU A 95 0.58 8.67 19.72
#